data_AF-U9TFR2-F1
#
_entry.id   AF-U9TFR2-F1
#
_cell.length_a   1.000
_cell.length_b   1.000
_cell.length_c   1.000
_cell.angle_alpha   90.00
_cell.angle_beta   90.00
_cell.angle_gamma   90.00
#
_symmetry.space_group_name_H-M   'P 1'
#
loop_
_entity.id
_entity.type
_entity.pdbx_description
1 polymer ?
#
loop_
_entity_poly.entity_id
_entity_poly.type
_entity_poly.pdbx_seq_one_letter_code
_entity_poly.pdbx_strand_id
1 'polypeptide(L)'
;MEAHNSAIDQLNHELDRLKELLRPPPPQAPPNTSRIISPEAKIHAKFRNMKNIRGFGPYVDACNEQARIHGLNFSSNYIRSIAAMLWSKEPSFIREFYITAARDASVVIRKHKTQFLSEAEHHKCSEICNCH
;
A
#
# COMPACT_ATOMS: atom_id res chain seq x y z
N MET A 1 7.33 -31.28 30.30
CA MET A 1 6.29 -30.39 29.71
C MET A 1 6.55 -28.91 29.96
N GLU A 2 7.27 -28.52 31.02
CA GLU A 2 7.50 -27.11 31.37
C GLU A 2 8.47 -26.35 30.44
N ALA A 3 9.52 -27.00 29.94
CA ALA A 3 10.50 -26.34 29.04
C ALA A 3 9.91 -25.92 27.68
N HIS A 4 8.89 -26.62 27.19
CA HIS A 4 8.26 -26.34 25.89
C HIS A 4 7.35 -25.11 25.94
N ASN A 5 6.73 -24.85 27.10
CA ASN A 5 5.92 -23.66 27.32
C ASN A 5 6.80 -22.40 27.41
N SER A 6 7.96 -22.52 28.06
CA SER A 6 8.92 -21.41 28.18
C SER A 6 9.45 -20.92 26.82
N ALA A 7 9.71 -21.82 25.87
CA ALA A 7 10.18 -21.45 24.52
C ALA A 7 9.10 -20.76 23.68
N ILE A 8 7.84 -21.18 23.81
CA ILE A 8 6.71 -20.55 23.11
C ILE A 8 6.49 -19.12 23.63
N ASP A 9 6.58 -18.93 24.94
CA ASP A 9 6.43 -17.61 25.56
C ASP A 9 7.53 -16.64 25.12
N GLN A 10 8.78 -17.12 25.02
CA GLN A 10 9.89 -16.33 24.50
C GLN A 10 9.65 -15.89 23.04
N LEU A 11 9.23 -16.82 22.17
CA LEU A 11 8.93 -16.51 20.77
C LEU A 11 7.79 -15.50 20.63
N ASN A 12 6.75 -15.62 21.45
CA ASN A 12 5.64 -14.67 21.46
C ASN A 12 6.11 -13.27 21.90
N HIS A 13 6.96 -13.20 22.91
CA HIS A 13 7.52 -11.93 23.39
C HIS A 13 8.42 -11.25 22.35
N GLU A 14 9.25 -12.02 21.66
CA GLU A 14 10.07 -11.51 20.55
C GLU A 14 9.21 -11.01 19.39
N LEU A 15 8.15 -11.74 19.05
CA LEU A 15 7.20 -11.34 18.02
C LEU A 15 6.47 -10.04 18.39
N ASP A 16 6.09 -9.86 19.65
CA ASP A 16 5.44 -8.63 20.10
C ASP A 16 6.39 -7.43 20.10
N ARG A 17 7.66 -7.63 20.49
CA ARG A 17 8.69 -6.58 20.33
C ARG A 17 8.89 -6.20 18.87
N LEU A 18 8.93 -7.18 17.97
CA LEU A 18 9.06 -6.94 16.54
C LEU A 18 7.85 -6.16 16.00
N LYS A 19 6.63 -6.51 16.41
CA LYS A 19 5.41 -5.77 16.05
C LYS A 19 5.52 -4.30 16.44
N GLU A 20 5.98 -4.00 17.64
CA GLU A 20 6.15 -2.61 18.09
C GLU A 20 7.26 -1.87 17.32
N LEU A 21 8.38 -2.53 17.00
CA LEU A 21 9.44 -1.95 16.17
C LEU A 21 8.98 -1.65 14.74
N LEU A 22 8.14 -2.51 14.17
CA LEU A 22 7.64 -2.34 12.81
C LEU A 22 6.37 -1.48 12.72
N ARG A 23 5.75 -1.14 13.86
CA ARG A 23 4.55 -0.31 13.88
C ARG A 23 4.92 1.13 13.47
N PRO A 24 4.29 1.69 12.42
CA PRO A 24 4.52 3.08 12.06
C PRO A 24 4.13 4.01 13.20
N PRO A 25 4.85 5.13 13.40
CA PRO A 25 4.42 6.14 14.35
C PRO A 25 3.06 6.70 13.92
N PRO A 26 2.24 7.21 14.88
CA PRO A 26 0.98 7.85 14.55
C PRO A 26 1.18 8.96 13.50
N PRO A 27 0.29 9.05 12.51
CA PRO A 27 0.40 10.06 11.46
C PRO A 27 0.27 11.46 12.06
N GLN A 28 1.30 12.28 11.89
CA GLN A 28 1.35 13.65 12.42
C GLN A 28 0.83 14.70 11.43
N ALA A 29 0.68 14.33 10.15
CA ALA A 29 0.30 15.20 9.05
C ALA A 29 -0.63 14.44 8.10
N PRO A 30 -1.47 15.14 7.30
CA PRO A 30 -2.33 14.49 6.33
C PRO A 30 -1.54 13.63 5.33
N PRO A 31 -2.17 12.59 4.76
CA PRO A 31 -1.44 11.60 3.98
C PRO A 31 -0.82 12.22 2.72
N ASN A 32 0.50 12.15 2.61
CA ASN A 32 1.20 12.63 1.42
C ASN A 32 1.13 11.57 0.29
N THR A 33 0.28 11.80 -0.70
CA THR A 33 0.06 10.92 -1.86
C THR A 33 1.33 10.69 -2.69
N SER A 34 2.29 11.61 -2.66
CA SER A 34 3.56 11.47 -3.38
C SER A 34 4.46 10.36 -2.84
N ARG A 35 4.21 9.86 -1.62
CA ARG A 35 4.90 8.67 -1.08
C ARG A 35 4.26 7.35 -1.51
N ILE A 36 3.00 7.38 -1.95
CA ILE A 36 2.23 6.18 -2.32
C ILE A 36 2.40 5.83 -3.80
N ILE A 37 2.53 6.86 -4.63
CA ILE A 37 2.80 6.69 -6.06
C ILE A 37 4.29 6.97 -6.27
N SER A 38 5.07 5.93 -6.54
CA SER A 38 6.51 6.10 -6.73
C SER A 38 6.80 7.06 -7.90
N PRO A 39 7.90 7.83 -7.85
CA PRO A 39 8.31 8.68 -8.96
C PRO A 39 8.43 7.93 -10.30
N GLU A 40 8.85 6.65 -10.26
CA GLU A 40 8.98 5.77 -11.43
C GLU A 40 7.63 5.30 -11.95
N ALA A 41 6.59 5.25 -11.11
CA ALA A 41 5.22 5.01 -11.54
C ALA A 41 4.69 6.15 -12.41
N LYS A 42 5.34 7.34 -12.40
CA LYS A 42 5.05 8.48 -13.29
C LYS A 42 5.36 8.24 -14.76
N ILE A 43 6.05 7.16 -15.09
CA ILE A 43 6.16 6.70 -16.47
C ILE A 43 4.77 6.26 -16.94
N HIS A 44 4.22 6.92 -17.96
CA HIS A 44 2.84 6.75 -18.44
C HIS A 44 2.40 5.27 -18.62
N ALA A 45 3.31 4.40 -19.09
CA ALA A 45 3.04 2.97 -19.29
C ALA A 45 2.74 2.21 -17.98
N LYS A 46 3.41 2.56 -16.88
CA LYS A 46 3.16 1.95 -15.56
C LYS A 46 1.85 2.47 -14.97
N PHE A 47 1.58 3.78 -15.09
CA PHE A 47 0.34 4.40 -14.63
C PHE A 47 -0.93 3.81 -15.25
N ARG A 48 -0.92 3.52 -16.57
CA ARG A 48 -2.08 2.93 -17.28
C ARG A 48 -2.51 1.59 -16.66
N ASN A 49 -1.53 0.80 -16.22
CA ASN A 49 -1.73 -0.54 -15.67
C ASN A 49 -1.89 -0.57 -14.14
N MET A 50 -1.76 0.57 -13.44
CA MET A 50 -1.95 0.61 -11.99
C MET A 50 -3.39 0.27 -11.60
N LYS A 51 -3.55 -0.66 -10.66
CA LYS A 51 -4.84 -0.96 -10.04
C LYS A 51 -5.13 0.07 -8.94
N ASN A 52 -6.40 0.13 -8.52
CA ASN A 52 -6.77 0.93 -7.35
C ASN A 52 -5.98 0.45 -6.12
N ILE A 53 -5.49 1.40 -5.34
CA ILE A 53 -4.70 1.15 -4.14
C ILE A 53 -5.68 1.03 -2.95
N ARG A 54 -5.44 0.07 -2.07
CA ARG A 54 -6.17 -0.11 -0.81
C ARG A 54 -5.33 0.37 0.36
N GLY A 55 -5.97 0.83 1.45
CA GLY A 55 -5.27 1.38 2.62
C GLY A 55 -4.22 0.46 3.24
N PHE A 56 -4.42 -0.86 3.19
CA PHE A 56 -3.44 -1.81 3.71
C PHE A 56 -2.09 -1.78 2.97
N GLY A 57 -2.06 -1.45 1.67
CA GLY A 57 -0.81 -1.36 0.91
C GLY A 57 0.14 -0.29 1.48
N PRO A 58 -0.29 0.98 1.53
CA PRO A 58 0.49 2.05 2.15
C PRO A 58 0.88 1.79 3.61
N TYR A 59 0.05 1.05 4.37
CA TYR A 59 0.42 0.64 5.72
C TYR A 59 1.59 -0.36 5.73
N VAL A 60 1.55 -1.37 4.84
CA VAL A 60 2.67 -2.32 4.65
C VAL A 60 3.94 -1.58 4.23
N ASP A 61 3.85 -0.59 3.35
CA ASP A 61 5.00 0.22 2.93
C ASP A 61 5.58 1.02 4.11
N ALA A 62 4.73 1.57 4.99
CA ALA A 62 5.18 2.25 6.19
C ALA A 62 5.88 1.29 7.18
N CYS A 63 5.39 0.06 7.34
CA CYS A 63 6.08 -0.97 8.14
C CYS A 63 7.43 -1.37 7.52
N ASN A 64 7.52 -1.44 6.19
CA ASN A 64 8.81 -1.68 5.51
C ASN A 64 9.79 -0.54 5.78
N GLU A 65 9.33 0.70 5.80
CA GLU A 65 10.17 1.84 6.13
C GLU A 65 10.67 1.78 7.58
N GLN A 66 9.81 1.39 8.54
CA GLN A 66 10.26 1.16 9.92
C GLN A 66 11.34 0.06 9.98
N ALA A 67 11.16 -1.05 9.26
CA ALA A 67 12.17 -2.10 9.18
C ALA A 67 13.52 -1.53 8.69
N ARG A 68 13.50 -0.70 7.63
CA ARG A 68 14.71 -0.05 7.09
C ARG A 68 15.36 0.89 8.10
N ILE A 69 14.58 1.73 8.78
CA ILE A 69 15.07 2.67 9.81
C ILE A 69 15.78 1.91 10.93
N HIS A 70 15.25 0.75 11.32
CA HIS A 70 15.83 -0.10 12.35
C HIS A 70 16.95 -1.04 11.85
N GLY A 71 17.35 -0.93 10.57
CA GLY A 71 18.40 -1.79 9.99
C GLY A 71 17.99 -3.27 9.85
N LEU A 72 16.68 -3.55 9.89
CA LEU A 72 16.13 -4.90 9.82
C LEU A 72 15.95 -5.30 8.35
N ASN A 73 16.66 -6.34 7.92
CA ASN A 73 16.59 -6.85 6.55
C ASN A 73 15.63 -8.05 6.46
N PHE A 74 14.33 -7.78 6.62
CA PHE A 74 13.30 -8.80 6.46
C PHE A 74 12.74 -8.85 5.04
N SER A 75 12.26 -10.03 4.63
CA SER A 75 11.55 -10.16 3.36
C SER A 75 10.24 -9.38 3.39
N SER A 76 9.82 -8.85 2.23
CA SER A 76 8.55 -8.12 2.11
C SER A 76 7.34 -8.96 2.51
N ASN A 77 7.39 -10.29 2.28
CA ASN A 77 6.33 -11.20 2.71
C ASN A 77 6.24 -11.30 4.23
N TYR A 78 7.38 -11.37 4.91
CA TYR A 78 7.43 -11.39 6.37
C TYR A 78 6.88 -10.10 6.97
N ILE A 79 7.31 -8.95 6.46
CA ILE A 79 6.81 -7.64 6.89
C ILE A 79 5.31 -7.52 6.62
N ARG A 80 4.81 -8.00 5.47
CA ARG A 80 3.38 -8.03 5.16
C ARG A 80 2.58 -8.85 6.18
N SER A 81 3.10 -9.99 6.63
CA SER A 81 2.45 -10.80 7.67
C SER A 81 2.39 -10.07 9.01
N ILE A 82 3.48 -9.41 9.43
CA ILE A 82 3.49 -8.58 10.64
C ILE A 82 2.49 -7.42 10.52
N ALA A 83 2.51 -6.72 9.38
CA ALA A 83 1.59 -5.63 9.10
C ALA A 83 0.13 -6.08 9.13
N ALA A 84 -0.21 -7.28 8.64
CA ALA A 84 -1.57 -7.82 8.72
C ALA A 84 -2.01 -8.05 10.17
N MET A 85 -1.11 -8.55 11.03
CA MET A 85 -1.38 -8.73 12.45
C MET A 85 -1.54 -7.40 13.19
N LEU A 86 -0.76 -6.39 12.83
CA LEU A 86 -0.90 -5.04 13.38
C LEU A 86 -2.20 -4.40 12.91
N TRP A 87 -2.48 -4.43 11.61
CA TRP A 87 -3.65 -3.79 10.99
C TRP A 87 -4.99 -4.24 11.58
N SER A 88 -5.12 -5.49 12.01
CA SER A 88 -6.35 -5.96 12.68
C SER A 88 -6.54 -5.37 14.08
N LYS A 89 -5.45 -4.93 14.71
CA LYS A 89 -5.40 -4.35 16.06
C LYS A 89 -5.25 -2.82 16.07
N GLU A 90 -4.92 -2.22 14.93
CA GLU A 90 -4.77 -0.77 14.81
C GLU A 90 -6.08 -0.04 15.13
N PRO A 91 -6.02 1.10 15.85
CA PRO A 91 -7.16 1.98 16.02
C PRO A 91 -7.78 2.40 14.68
N SER A 92 -9.09 2.69 14.70
CA SER A 92 -9.83 3.11 13.49
C SER A 92 -9.18 4.31 12.80
N PHE A 93 -8.77 5.34 13.56
CA PHE A 93 -8.19 6.56 13.00
C PHE A 93 -6.89 6.31 12.22
N ILE A 94 -6.06 5.36 12.66
CA ILE A 94 -4.84 4.94 11.93
C ILE A 94 -5.25 4.29 10.61
N ARG A 95 -6.21 3.35 10.65
CA ARG A 95 -6.65 2.67 9.43
C ARG A 95 -7.30 3.63 8.44
N GLU A 96 -8.12 4.55 8.93
CA GLU A 96 -8.78 5.60 8.13
C GLU A 96 -7.78 6.53 7.47
N PHE A 97 -6.69 6.87 8.15
CA PHE A 97 -5.60 7.65 7.58
C PHE A 97 -5.04 6.99 6.30
N TYR A 98 -4.66 5.71 6.39
CA TYR A 98 -4.11 4.98 5.24
C TYR A 98 -5.16 4.69 4.16
N ILE A 99 -6.41 4.44 4.53
CA ILE A 99 -7.53 4.29 3.58
C ILE A 99 -7.74 5.58 2.79
N THR A 100 -7.74 6.73 3.46
CA THR A 100 -7.88 8.04 2.83
C THR A 100 -6.72 8.30 1.88
N ALA A 101 -5.49 8.03 2.34
CA ALA A 101 -4.29 8.15 1.53
C ALA A 101 -4.37 7.32 0.22
N ALA A 102 -4.81 6.05 0.35
CA ALA A 102 -4.96 5.14 -0.78
C ALA A 102 -6.10 5.57 -1.72
N ARG A 103 -7.18 6.13 -1.18
CA ARG A 103 -8.29 6.69 -1.97
C ARG A 103 -7.81 7.88 -2.79
N ASP A 104 -7.09 8.81 -2.18
CA ASP A 104 -6.60 10.01 -2.86
C ASP A 104 -5.59 9.65 -3.95
N ALA A 105 -4.69 8.70 -3.68
CA ALA A 105 -3.80 8.14 -4.71
C ALA A 105 -4.59 7.46 -5.85
N SER A 106 -5.66 6.74 -5.54
CA SER A 106 -6.53 6.11 -6.55
C SER A 106 -7.28 7.14 -7.40
N VAL A 107 -7.66 8.29 -6.83
CA VAL A 107 -8.24 9.42 -7.58
C VAL A 107 -7.22 9.97 -8.58
N VAL A 108 -5.97 10.19 -8.16
CA VAL A 108 -4.89 10.63 -9.05
C VAL A 108 -4.67 9.64 -10.18
N ILE A 109 -4.59 8.34 -9.88
CA ILE A 109 -4.44 7.27 -10.88
C ILE A 109 -5.62 7.29 -11.87
N ARG A 110 -6.86 7.41 -11.39
CA ARG A 110 -8.05 7.46 -12.26
C ARG A 110 -8.03 8.67 -13.16
N LYS A 111 -7.75 9.86 -12.62
CA LYS A 111 -7.66 11.11 -13.38
C LYS A 111 -6.59 11.01 -14.47
N HIS A 112 -5.43 10.47 -14.13
CA HIS A 112 -4.35 10.24 -15.10
C HIS A 112 -4.78 9.28 -16.19
N LYS A 113 -5.43 8.15 -15.85
CA LYS A 113 -5.98 7.24 -16.86
C LYS A 113 -6.93 7.97 -17.80
N THR A 114 -7.91 8.71 -17.29
CA THR A 114 -8.88 9.42 -18.14
C THR A 114 -8.27 10.53 -19.01
N GLN A 115 -7.19 11.18 -18.56
CA GLN A 115 -6.53 12.23 -19.34
C GLN A 115 -5.65 11.71 -20.49
N PHE A 116 -5.24 10.43 -20.43
CA PHE A 116 -4.33 9.82 -21.41
C PHE A 116 -4.94 8.58 -22.09
N LEU A 117 -6.25 8.32 -21.93
CA LEU A 117 -6.98 7.47 -22.87
C LEU A 117 -6.96 8.22 -24.21
N SER A 118 -6.31 7.62 -25.22
CA SER A 118 -6.16 8.21 -26.54
C SER A 118 -7.54 8.58 -27.12
N GLU A 119 -7.62 9.71 -27.83
CA GLU A 119 -8.78 10.08 -28.68
C GLU A 119 -9.25 8.93 -29.59
N ALA A 120 -8.38 7.95 -29.88
CA ALA A 120 -8.71 6.71 -30.59
C ALA A 120 -9.78 5.82 -29.92
N GLU A 121 -10.07 5.96 -28.63
CA GLU A 121 -11.20 5.28 -27.97
C GLU A 121 -12.44 6.17 -27.84
N HIS A 122 -12.30 7.49 -28.03
CA HIS A 122 -13.44 8.42 -28.13
C HIS A 122 -14.04 8.43 -29.53
N HIS A 123 -13.25 8.11 -30.56
CA HIS A 123 -13.72 7.83 -31.90
C HIS A 123 -13.79 6.32 -32.14
N LYS A 124 -14.84 5.66 -31.61
CA LYS A 124 -15.45 4.59 -32.40
C LYS A 124 -15.89 5.26 -33.70
N CYS A 125 -15.05 5.15 -34.73
CA CYS A 125 -15.35 5.63 -36.05
C CYS A 125 -16.74 5.09 -36.42
N SER A 126 -17.72 5.98 -36.53
CA SER A 126 -19.04 5.70 -37.06
C SER A 126 -18.96 5.53 -38.57
N GLU A 127 -17.97 4.81 -39.07
CA GLU A 127 -17.88 4.41 -40.46
C GLU A 127 -18.74 3.17 -40.63
N ILE A 128 -20.05 3.41 -40.71
CA ILE A 128 -20.87 2.64 -41.64
C ILE A 128 -20.34 3.01 -43.02
N CYS A 129 -19.34 2.27 -43.50
CA CYS A 129 -18.93 2.33 -44.89
C CYS A 129 -20.03 1.62 -45.70
N ASN A 130 -21.05 2.38 -46.10
CA ASN A 130 -22.00 1.94 -47.11
C ASN A 130 -21.29 1.93 -48.46
N CYS A 131 -20.66 0.82 -48.81
CA CYS A 131 -20.26 0.54 -50.18
C CYS A 131 -21.52 0.14 -50.98
N HIS A 132 -22.02 1.05 -51.80
CA HIS A 132 -22.85 0.75 -52.97
C HIS A 132 -21.98 0.79 -54.21
#